data_AF-A0A7W0QZL1-F1
#
_entry.id   AF-A0A7W0QZL1-F1
#
_cell.length_a   1.000
_cell.length_b   1.000
_cell.length_c   1.000
_cell.angle_alpha   90.00
_cell.angle_beta   90.00
_cell.angle_gamma   90.00
#
_symmetry.space_group_name_H-M   'P 1'
#
loop_
_entity.id
_entity.type
_entity.pdbx_description
1 polymer ?
#
loop_
_entity_poly.entity_id
_entity_poly.type
_entity_poly.pdbx_seq_one_letter_code
_entity_poly.pdbx_strand_id
1 'polypeptide(L)'
;MPESFAARPPYPSCGEDSSLELDPVGPPSTLRLCFLDANEAAKPGELTSHEASTSSDAASSYVYRTNRDRSVDVFVSSDGRRAGRPWQAFHCAGLAPDKRQVFQLVGCGDPVDID
;
A
#
# COMPACT_ATOMS: atom_id res chain seq x y z
N MET A 1 8.39 -13.75 -0.96
CA MET A 1 6.96 -13.40 -1.06
C MET A 1 6.17 -14.58 -0.53
N PRO A 2 5.28 -14.37 0.46
CA PRO A 2 4.54 -15.44 1.14
C PRO A 2 3.55 -16.16 0.23
N GLU A 3 3.23 -17.42 0.52
CA GLU A 3 2.27 -18.21 -0.29
C GLU A 3 0.87 -17.60 -0.22
N SER A 4 0.45 -17.16 0.98
CA SER A 4 -0.81 -16.46 1.18
C SER A 4 -0.94 -15.18 0.35
N PHE A 5 0.18 -14.48 0.11
CA PHE A 5 0.23 -13.32 -0.77
C PHE A 5 0.21 -13.71 -2.25
N ALA A 6 0.94 -14.77 -2.63
CA ALA A 6 1.04 -15.25 -4.00
C ALA A 6 -0.26 -15.87 -4.54
N ALA A 7 -1.06 -16.50 -3.67
CA ALA A 7 -2.31 -17.15 -4.03
C ALA A 7 -3.50 -16.18 -4.25
N ARG A 8 -3.31 -14.89 -3.99
CA ARG A 8 -4.39 -13.89 -4.07
C ARG A 8 -4.87 -13.68 -5.51
N PRO A 9 -6.17 -13.42 -5.74
CA PRO A 9 -6.66 -13.06 -7.07
C PRO A 9 -5.97 -11.79 -7.59
N PRO A 10 -5.61 -11.72 -8.88
CA PRO A 10 -4.98 -10.53 -9.45
C PRO A 10 -5.97 -9.36 -9.51
N TYR A 11 -5.51 -8.16 -9.17
CA TYR A 11 -6.24 -6.90 -9.39
C TYR A 11 -5.61 -6.13 -10.56
N PRO A 12 -6.38 -5.24 -11.22
CA PRO A 12 -5.80 -4.27 -12.15
C PRO A 12 -4.68 -3.48 -11.46
N SER A 13 -3.50 -3.44 -12.06
CA SER A 13 -2.35 -2.75 -11.47
C SER A 13 -2.35 -1.26 -11.83
N CYS A 14 -2.15 -0.42 -10.82
CA CYS A 14 -1.81 1.00 -10.96
C CYS A 14 -0.30 1.23 -11.06
N GLY A 15 0.53 0.18 -10.93
CA GLY A 15 1.98 0.24 -11.08
C GLY A 15 2.75 0.17 -9.75
N GLU A 16 4.04 0.51 -9.84
CA GLU A 16 5.00 0.50 -8.74
C GLU A 16 5.55 1.91 -8.48
N ASP A 17 5.27 2.43 -7.29
CA ASP A 17 5.60 3.78 -6.84
C ASP A 17 6.88 3.76 -5.99
N SER A 18 7.99 4.17 -6.58
CA SER A 18 9.31 4.20 -5.94
C SER A 18 9.68 5.56 -5.34
N SER A 19 8.69 6.43 -5.07
CA SER A 19 8.88 7.77 -4.49
C SER A 19 9.30 7.67 -3.01
N LEU A 20 10.57 7.35 -2.81
CA LEU A 20 11.18 7.03 -1.51
C LEU A 20 11.18 8.17 -0.48
N GLU A 21 10.96 9.41 -0.90
CA GLU A 21 10.66 10.49 0.03
C GLU A 21 9.59 11.32 -0.65
N LEU A 22 8.49 11.57 0.07
CA LEU A 22 7.48 12.53 -0.34
C LEU A 22 8.15 13.90 -0.30
N ASP A 23 8.87 14.25 -1.37
CA ASP A 23 9.26 15.62 -1.60
C ASP A 23 7.94 16.41 -1.70
N PRO A 24 7.60 17.22 -0.66
CA PRO A 24 6.27 17.84 -0.57
C PRO A 24 6.07 18.92 -1.64
N VAL A 25 7.05 19.11 -2.52
CA VAL A 25 7.11 20.12 -3.58
C VAL A 25 6.81 19.52 -4.96
N GLY A 26 6.80 18.19 -5.11
CA GLY A 26 6.54 17.51 -6.38
C GLY A 26 5.06 17.36 -6.74
N PRO A 27 4.70 17.19 -8.03
CA PRO A 27 3.34 16.82 -8.42
C PRO A 27 2.95 15.45 -7.83
N PRO A 28 1.65 15.20 -7.56
CA PRO A 28 1.17 13.91 -7.07
C PRO A 28 1.65 12.75 -7.96
N SER A 29 2.05 11.63 -7.34
CA SER A 29 2.37 10.41 -8.09
C SER A 29 1.15 9.97 -8.93
N THR A 30 1.33 9.84 -10.24
CA THR A 30 0.27 9.39 -11.17
C THR A 30 -0.23 7.99 -10.84
N LEU A 31 0.64 7.15 -10.25
CA LEU A 31 0.31 5.80 -9.79
C LEU A 31 -0.59 5.84 -8.55
N ARG A 32 -0.32 6.77 -7.63
CA ARG A 32 -1.18 7.03 -6.46
C ARG A 32 -2.53 7.63 -6.86
N LEU A 33 -2.57 8.51 -7.86
CA LEU A 33 -3.81 9.03 -8.42
C LEU A 33 -4.65 7.92 -9.07
N CYS A 34 -4.03 7.01 -9.85
CA CYS A 34 -4.73 5.83 -10.38
C CYS A 34 -5.40 5.00 -9.27
N PHE A 35 -4.68 4.78 -8.17
CA PHE A 35 -5.21 3.99 -7.05
C PHE A 35 -6.37 4.70 -6.34
N LEU A 36 -6.25 6.02 -6.13
CA LEU A 36 -7.31 6.83 -5.57
C LEU A 36 -8.56 6.82 -6.46
N ASP A 37 -8.41 7.04 -7.77
CA ASP A 37 -9.51 7.01 -8.74
C ASP A 37 -10.21 5.63 -8.76
N ALA A 38 -9.44 4.54 -8.67
CA ALA A 38 -9.99 3.19 -8.56
C ALA A 38 -10.82 3.01 -7.29
N ASN A 39 -10.35 3.52 -6.15
CA ASN A 39 -11.07 3.46 -4.88
C ASN A 39 -12.36 4.31 -4.92
N GLU A 40 -12.30 5.54 -5.41
CA GLU A 40 -13.47 6.41 -5.56
C GLU A 40 -14.52 5.81 -6.50
N ALA A 41 -14.07 5.15 -7.56
CA ALA A 41 -14.94 4.45 -8.51
C ALA A 41 -15.45 3.08 -8.01
N ALA A 42 -15.13 2.66 -6.79
CA ALA A 42 -15.50 1.36 -6.23
C ALA A 42 -15.02 0.17 -7.11
N LYS A 43 -13.82 0.31 -7.68
CA LYS A 43 -13.19 -0.69 -8.56
C LYS A 43 -12.00 -1.34 -7.86
N PRO A 44 -11.75 -2.64 -8.10
CA PRO A 44 -10.51 -3.28 -7.69
C PRO A 44 -9.30 -2.61 -8.35
N GLY A 45 -8.25 -2.39 -7.58
CA GLY A 45 -6.98 -1.83 -8.05
C GLY A 45 -5.86 -2.17 -7.08
N GLU A 46 -4.64 -2.38 -7.58
CA GLU A 46 -3.45 -2.67 -6.78
C GLU A 46 -2.33 -1.67 -7.06
N LEU A 47 -1.69 -1.17 -6.01
CA LEU A 47 -0.54 -0.27 -6.07
C LEU A 47 0.57 -0.84 -5.20
N THR A 48 1.76 -1.03 -5.77
CA THR A 48 2.96 -1.30 -4.98
C THR A 48 3.66 0.02 -4.69
N SER A 49 4.08 0.26 -3.45
CA SER A 49 4.83 1.46 -3.07
C SER A 49 6.04 1.11 -2.21
N HIS A 50 7.17 1.76 -2.46
CA HIS A 50 8.39 1.63 -1.66
C HIS A 50 8.54 2.86 -0.80
N GLU A 51 8.14 2.75 0.46
CA GLU A 51 8.11 3.90 1.38
C GLU A 51 9.31 3.86 2.32
N ALA A 52 10.00 5.00 2.48
CA ALA A 52 11.05 5.13 3.49
C ALA A 52 10.39 5.11 4.89
N SER A 53 10.83 4.18 5.72
CA SER A 53 10.47 4.15 7.13
C SER A 53 10.98 5.42 7.82
N THR A 54 10.15 6.06 8.65
CA THR A 54 10.54 7.19 9.51
C THR A 54 11.43 6.76 10.67
N SER A 55 11.54 5.46 10.92
CA SER A 55 12.57 4.87 11.77
C SER A 55 13.76 4.50 10.90
N SER A 56 14.98 4.55 11.43
CA SER A 56 16.25 4.22 10.74
C SER A 56 16.35 2.78 10.18
N ASP A 57 15.24 2.06 10.14
CA ASP A 57 15.08 0.68 9.73
C ASP A 57 14.34 0.63 8.38
N ALA A 58 15.12 0.72 7.29
CA ALA A 58 14.86 0.30 5.91
C ALA A 58 13.52 0.63 5.20
N ALA A 59 13.58 0.68 3.87
CA ALA A 59 12.38 0.75 3.04
C ALA A 59 11.49 -0.49 3.28
N SER A 60 10.19 -0.26 3.46
CA SER A 60 9.19 -1.33 3.44
C SER A 60 8.46 -1.26 2.10
N SER A 61 8.33 -2.39 1.40
CA SER A 61 7.42 -2.48 0.26
C SER A 61 5.99 -2.66 0.78
N TYR A 62 5.13 -1.72 0.43
CA TYR A 62 3.69 -1.78 0.65
C TYR A 62 3.00 -2.23 -0.64
N VAL A 63 1.99 -3.07 -0.50
CA VAL A 63 1.05 -3.40 -1.58
C VAL A 63 -0.34 -3.05 -1.09
N TYR A 64 -0.92 -2.02 -1.70
CA TYR A 64 -2.26 -1.53 -1.42
C TYR A 64 -3.24 -2.16 -2.41
N ARG A 65 -4.39 -2.64 -1.91
CA ARG A 65 -5.48 -3.15 -2.74
C ARG A 65 -6.80 -2.51 -2.36
N THR A 66 -7.37 -1.74 -3.27
CA THR A 66 -8.71 -1.20 -3.09
C THR A 66 -9.75 -2.24 -3.52
N ASN A 67 -10.82 -2.38 -2.74
CA ASN A 67 -11.92 -3.31 -2.96
C ASN A 67 -13.17 -2.59 -3.52
N ARG A 68 -14.17 -3.37 -3.94
CA ARG A 68 -15.43 -2.83 -4.48
C ARG A 68 -16.29 -2.08 -3.47
N ASP A 69 -16.10 -2.33 -2.19
CA ASP A 69 -16.73 -1.59 -1.09
C ASP A 69 -15.90 -0.35 -0.66
N ARG A 70 -14.81 -0.06 -1.39
CA ARG A 70 -13.82 1.00 -1.11
C ARG A 70 -12.97 0.77 0.12
N SER A 71 -13.06 -0.40 0.75
CA SER A 71 -12.06 -0.81 1.73
C SER A 71 -10.70 -1.04 1.07
N VAL A 72 -9.65 -1.06 1.87
CA VAL A 72 -8.28 -1.26 1.41
C VAL A 72 -7.60 -2.36 2.21
N ASP A 73 -7.12 -3.38 1.51
CA ASP A 73 -6.19 -4.36 2.08
C ASP A 73 -4.75 -3.88 1.84
N VAL A 74 -3.92 -3.95 2.88
CA VAL A 74 -2.53 -3.53 2.84
C VAL A 74 -1.63 -4.70 3.21
N PHE A 75 -0.59 -4.90 2.43
CA PHE A 75 0.42 -5.93 2.67
C PHE A 75 1.77 -5.26 2.78
N VAL A 76 2.55 -5.62 3.80
CA VAL A 76 3.84 -4.99 4.09
C VAL A 76 4.93 -6.04 4.11
N SER A 77 5.93 -5.85 3.26
CA SER A 77 7.19 -6.59 3.30
C SER A 77 8.21 -5.83 4.13
N SER A 78 8.86 -6.53 5.06
CA SER A 78 10.00 -6.01 5.80
C SER A 78 11.29 -6.28 5.01
N ASP A 79 11.61 -5.44 4.03
CA ASP A 79 12.77 -5.69 3.14
C ASP A 79 14.13 -5.30 3.76
N GLY A 80 14.13 -4.85 5.01
CA GLY A 80 15.32 -4.40 5.73
C GLY A 80 15.76 -5.23 6.92
N ARG A 81 17.03 -5.70 6.88
CA ARG A 81 17.89 -6.35 7.89
C ARG A 81 17.31 -7.44 8.82
N ARG A 82 16.00 -7.52 9.04
CA ARG A 82 15.27 -8.67 9.60
C ARG A 82 14.62 -9.46 8.47
N ALA A 83 15.40 -9.80 7.45
CA ALA A 83 15.03 -10.86 6.53
C ALA A 83 14.61 -12.08 7.38
N GLY A 84 13.35 -12.51 7.23
CA GLY A 84 12.76 -13.57 8.05
C GLY A 84 11.68 -13.14 9.05
N ARG A 85 11.32 -11.85 9.15
CA ARG A 85 10.01 -11.49 9.71
C ARG A 85 8.90 -11.82 8.71
N PRO A 86 7.76 -12.33 9.18
CA PRO A 86 6.62 -12.60 8.31
C PRO A 86 6.15 -11.30 7.66
N TRP A 87 5.55 -11.42 6.48
CA TRP A 87 4.83 -10.28 5.92
C TRP A 87 3.66 -9.94 6.84
N GLN A 88 3.21 -8.69 6.77
CA GLN A 88 2.04 -8.29 7.55
C GLN A 88 0.91 -7.91 6.61
N ALA A 89 -0.32 -8.22 7.01
CA ALA A 89 -1.53 -7.80 6.35
C ALA A 89 -2.43 -7.05 7.33
N PHE A 90 -3.08 -5.99 6.87
CA PHE A 90 -4.16 -5.33 7.60
C PHE A 90 -5.19 -4.76 6.65
N HIS A 91 -6.37 -4.52 7.20
CA HIS A 91 -7.53 -4.02 6.47
C HIS A 91 -7.93 -2.65 6.97
N CYS A 92 -8.22 -1.73 6.06
CA CYS A 92 -8.65 -0.37 6.34
C CYS A 92 -10.03 -0.11 5.73
N ALA A 93 -10.85 0.67 6.43
CA ALA A 93 -12.20 1.02 5.99
C ALA A 93 -12.22 1.84 4.69
N GLY A 94 -11.12 2.54 4.36
CA GLY A 94 -10.97 3.22 3.07
C GLY A 94 -9.82 4.20 3.03
N LEU A 95 -9.97 5.21 2.17
CA LEU A 95 -9.00 6.29 1.96
C LEU A 95 -9.58 7.65 2.37
N ALA A 96 -8.71 8.55 2.83
CA ALA A 96 -8.99 9.98 2.92
C ALA A 96 -7.94 10.76 2.11
N PRO A 97 -8.29 11.93 1.55
CA PRO A 97 -7.32 12.78 0.86
C PRO A 97 -6.15 13.18 1.78
N ASP A 98 -4.94 13.12 1.25
CA ASP A 98 -3.73 13.62 1.92
C ASP A 98 -2.91 14.50 0.98
N LYS A 99 -2.47 15.65 1.49
CA LYS A 99 -1.77 16.66 0.66
C LYS A 99 -0.33 16.26 0.32
N ARG A 100 0.28 15.34 1.07
CA ARG A 100 1.64 14.88 0.86
C ARG A 100 1.64 13.58 0.06
N GLN A 101 0.79 12.63 0.46
CA GLN A 101 0.75 11.25 -0.02
C GLN A 101 -0.34 10.95 -1.05
N VAL A 102 -1.08 11.97 -1.52
CA VAL A 102 -2.31 11.84 -2.32
C VAL A 102 -3.49 11.30 -1.51
N PHE A 103 -3.26 10.23 -0.75
CA PHE A 103 -4.22 9.64 0.17
C PHE A 103 -3.53 9.19 1.45
N GLN A 104 -4.33 9.03 2.50
CA GLN A 104 -3.97 8.31 3.72
C GLN A 104 -5.01 7.22 4.00
N LEU A 105 -4.60 6.15 4.65
CA LEU A 105 -5.47 5.05 5.05
C LEU A 105 -6.33 5.46 6.26
N VAL A 106 -7.60 5.06 6.30
CA VAL A 106 -8.51 5.35 7.42
C VAL A 106 -9.16 4.09 7.98
N GLY A 107 -9.32 4.06 9.31
CA GLY A 107 -10.01 2.96 10.00
C GLY A 107 -9.32 1.62 9.84
N CYS A 108 -7.99 1.58 9.96
CA CYS A 108 -7.21 0.35 9.85
C CYS A 108 -7.33 -0.50 11.11
N GLY A 109 -7.52 -1.81 10.91
CA GLY A 109 -7.40 -2.81 11.96
C GLY A 109 -5.95 -3.15 12.29
N ASP A 110 -5.77 -4.01 13.29
CA ASP A 110 -4.46 -4.45 13.72
C ASP A 110 -3.78 -5.32 12.64
N PRO A 111 -2.47 -5.13 12.38
CA PRO A 111 -1.71 -6.01 11.49
C PRO A 111 -1.64 -7.45 11.99
N VAL A 112 -1.79 -8.38 11.05
CA VAL A 112 -1.60 -9.82 11.26
C VAL A 112 -0.44 -10.32 10.42
N ASP A 113 0.36 -11.21 11.01
CA ASP A 113 1.47 -11.85 10.32
C ASP A 113 0.93 -12.89 9.31
N ILE A 114 1.54 -12.96 8.13
CA ILE A 114 1.17 -13.87 7.03
C ILE A 114 2.40 -14.55 6.43
N ASP A 115 2.24 -15.83 6.08
CA ASP A 115 3.26 -16.76 5.56
C ASP A 115 3.03 -17.16 4.09
#